data_AF-A0A2H3KH60-F1
#
_entry.id   AF-A0A2H3KH60-F1
#
_cell.length_a   1.000
_cell.length_b   1.000
_cell.length_c   1.000
_cell.angle_alpha   90.00
_cell.angle_beta   90.00
_cell.angle_gamma   90.00
#
_symmetry.space_group_name_H-M   'P 1'
#
loop_
_entity.id
_entity.type
_entity.pdbx_description
1 polymer ?
#
loop_
_entity_poly.entity_id
_entity_poly.type
_entity_poly.pdbx_seq_one_letter_code
_entity_poly.pdbx_strand_id
1 'polypeptide(L)'
;MLYFLGVLIAIGAGVVFGIMGLLTIWGGLQSMRTEIARDYVRTSASSSTRMTTLLLVGLPLIITGIFGLLAAGRLFQVGLGLS
;
A
#
# COMPACT_ATOMS: atom_id res chain seq x y z
N MET A 1 -10.80 -24.21 21.56
CA MET A 1 -9.58 -23.43 21.82
C MET A 1 -8.89 -22.97 20.54
N LEU A 2 -8.61 -23.86 19.58
CA LEU A 2 -8.00 -23.51 18.28
C LEU A 2 -8.77 -22.45 17.46
N TYR A 3 -10.11 -22.50 17.46
CA TYR A 3 -10.95 -21.53 16.73
C TYR A 3 -10.75 -20.08 17.21
N PHE A 4 -10.75 -19.86 18.53
CA PHE A 4 -10.61 -18.53 19.12
C PHE A 4 -9.23 -17.92 18.83
N LEU A 5 -8.19 -18.76 18.86
CA LEU A 5 -6.83 -18.34 18.50
C LEU A 5 -6.73 -17.95 17.02
N GLY A 6 -7.35 -18.73 16.12
CA GLY A 6 -7.37 -18.44 14.68
C GLY A 6 -8.07 -17.12 14.36
N VAL A 7 -9.21 -16.84 15.02
CA VAL A 7 -9.93 -15.57 14.88
C VAL A 7 -9.07 -14.39 15.33
N LEU A 8 -8.41 -14.51 16.48
CA LEU A 8 -7.55 -13.45 17.02
C LEU A 8 -6.37 -13.15 16.08
N ILE A 9 -5.75 -14.18 15.52
CA ILE A 9 -4.67 -14.06 14.54
C ILE A 9 -5.17 -13.38 13.26
N ALA A 10 -6.34 -13.79 12.75
CA ALA A 10 -6.91 -13.21 11.52
C ALA A 10 -7.21 -11.71 11.68
N ILE A 11 -7.82 -11.31 12.81
CA ILE A 11 -8.08 -9.91 13.12
C ILE A 11 -6.77 -9.12 13.26
N GLY A 12 -5.80 -9.65 14.03
CA GLY A 12 -4.50 -9.01 14.21
C GLY A 12 -3.74 -8.82 12.89
N ALA A 13 -3.71 -9.86 12.05
CA ALA A 13 -3.12 -9.78 10.72
C ALA A 13 -3.85 -8.76 9.83
N GLY A 14 -5.19 -8.73 9.88
CA GLY A 14 -5.99 -7.77 9.13
C GLY A 14 -5.63 -6.32 9.47
N VAL A 15 -5.48 -6.02 10.76
CA VAL A 15 -5.03 -4.68 11.22
C VAL A 15 -3.64 -4.36 10.69
N VAL A 16 -2.68 -5.27 10.80
CA VAL A 16 -1.30 -5.05 10.34
C VAL A 16 -1.25 -4.79 8.83
N PHE A 17 -1.93 -5.62 8.02
CA PHE A 17 -1.98 -5.43 6.57
C PHE A 17 -2.69 -4.12 6.19
N GLY A 18 -3.74 -3.74 6.92
CA GLY A 18 -4.46 -2.50 6.69
C GLY A 18 -3.57 -1.28 6.94
N ILE A 19 -2.88 -1.26 8.08
CA ILE A 19 -1.92 -0.21 8.43
C ILE A 19 -0.78 -0.15 7.41
N MET A 20 -0.19 -1.29 7.04
CA MET A 20 0.89 -1.34 6.05
C MET A 20 0.44 -0.84 4.67
N GLY A 21 -0.77 -1.18 4.24
CA GLY A 21 -1.35 -0.67 2.99
C GLY A 21 -1.49 0.85 3.01
N LEU A 22 -2.05 1.41 4.09
CA LEU A 22 -2.19 2.87 4.26
C LEU A 22 -0.83 3.58 4.31
N LEU A 23 0.13 3.05 5.08
CA LEU A 23 1.48 3.60 5.18
C LEU A 23 2.22 3.55 3.85
N THR A 24 2.01 2.51 3.04
CA THR A 24 2.59 2.39 1.70
C THR A 24 2.08 3.49 0.78
N ILE A 25 0.77 3.74 0.78
CA ILE A 25 0.15 4.81 -0.03
C ILE A 25 0.65 6.18 0.45
N TRP A 26 0.64 6.41 1.77
CA TRP A 26 1.07 7.67 2.36
C TRP A 26 2.56 7.95 2.09
N GLY A 27 3.43 7.00 2.39
CA GLY A 27 4.87 7.11 2.16
C GLY A 27 5.18 7.29 0.68
N GLY A 28 4.53 6.52 -0.19
CA GLY A 28 4.64 6.67 -1.64
C GLY A 28 4.26 8.05 -2.14
N LEU A 29 3.13 8.60 -1.66
CA LEU A 29 2.69 9.95 -2.00
C LEU A 29 3.69 11.01 -1.52
N GLN A 30 4.25 10.83 -0.33
CA GLN A 30 5.24 11.76 0.21
C GLN A 30 6.53 11.73 -0.62
N SER A 31 7.07 10.55 -0.92
CA SER A 31 8.27 10.41 -1.76
C SER A 31 8.06 11.02 -3.16
N MET A 32 6.89 10.84 -3.78
CA MET A 32 6.58 11.50 -5.06
C MET A 32 6.63 13.02 -4.97
N ARG A 33 6.10 13.59 -3.88
CA ARG A 33 6.01 15.04 -3.68
C ARG A 33 7.34 15.68 -3.31
N THR A 34 8.19 15.00 -2.55
CA THR A 34 9.42 15.60 -2.02
C THR A 34 10.66 15.19 -2.79
N GLU A 35 10.84 13.91 -3.06
CA GLU A 35 12.07 13.38 -3.64
C GLU A 35 12.02 13.44 -5.17
N ILE A 36 11.01 12.80 -5.75
CA ILE A 36 10.86 12.69 -7.21
C ILE A 36 10.65 14.08 -7.84
N ALA A 37 9.80 14.91 -7.23
CA ALA A 37 9.59 16.28 -7.70
C ALA A 37 10.87 17.14 -7.65
N ARG A 38 11.68 17.00 -6.59
CA ARG A 38 12.95 17.72 -6.45
C ARG A 38 13.95 17.28 -7.52
N ASP A 39 14.04 15.98 -7.80
CA ASP A 39 14.93 15.46 -8.85
C ASP A 39 14.50 15.89 -10.25
N TYR A 40 13.19 15.97 -10.52
CA TYR A 40 12.69 16.50 -11.80
C TYR A 40 13.09 17.95 -12.05
N VAL A 41 13.08 18.78 -10.99
CA VAL A 41 13.51 20.19 -11.08
C VAL A 41 15.03 20.27 -11.27
N ARG A 42 15.80 19.43 -10.58
CA ARG A 42 17.27 19.46 -10.63
C ARG A 42 17.86 18.98 -11.95
N THR A 43 17.21 18.00 -12.59
CA THR A 43 17.68 17.36 -13.82
C THR A 43 17.03 17.92 -15.09
N SER A 44 16.14 18.91 -14.97
CA SER A 44 15.30 19.38 -16.08
C SER A 44 14.59 18.23 -16.80
N ALA A 45 14.03 17.30 -16.03
CA ALA A 45 13.48 16.06 -16.55
C ALA A 45 12.40 16.30 -17.59
N SER A 46 12.54 15.68 -18.76
CA SER A 46 11.58 15.74 -19.86
C SER A 46 10.22 15.16 -19.45
N SER A 47 9.14 15.59 -20.11
CA SER A 47 7.79 15.06 -19.85
C SER A 47 7.72 13.54 -19.99
N SER A 48 8.50 12.94 -20.91
CA SER A 48 8.59 11.48 -21.09
C SER A 48 9.17 10.81 -19.85
N THR A 49 10.28 11.32 -19.31
CA THR A 49 10.94 10.80 -18.10
C THR A 49 10.04 10.89 -16.87
N ARG A 50 9.26 11.96 -16.75
CA ARG A 50 8.30 12.13 -15.64
C ARG A 50 7.16 11.11 -15.72
N MET A 51 6.62 10.91 -16.92
CA MET A 51 5.56 9.93 -17.18
C MET A 51 6.02 8.50 -16.89
N THR A 52 7.20 8.11 -17.39
CA THR A 52 7.74 6.77 -17.16
C THR A 52 8.01 6.52 -15.68
N THR A 53 8.62 7.47 -14.98
CA THR A 53 8.88 7.36 -13.53
C THR A 53 7.58 7.25 -12.72
N LEU A 54 6.54 8.04 -13.05
CA LEU A 54 5.23 7.93 -12.40
C LEU A 54 4.59 6.56 -12.63
N LEU A 55 4.73 5.97 -13.82
CA LEU A 55 4.22 4.62 -14.09
C LEU A 55 5.05 3.54 -13.37
N LEU A 56 6.38 3.63 -13.43
CA LEU A 56 7.29 2.64 -12.85
C LEU A 56 7.32 2.66 -11.32
N VAL A 57 7.04 3.80 -10.69
CA VAL A 57 7.05 3.95 -9.22
C VAL A 57 5.64 4.04 -8.66
N GLY A 58 4.79 4.87 -9.28
CA GLY A 58 3.45 5.11 -8.77
C GLY A 58 2.47 3.97 -8.99
N LEU A 59 2.54 3.29 -10.13
CA LEU A 59 1.65 2.15 -10.38
C LEU A 59 1.92 1.00 -9.37
N PRO A 60 3.17 0.55 -9.13
CA PRO A 60 3.43 -0.47 -8.11
C PRO A 60 3.02 -0.02 -6.70
N LEU A 61 3.29 1.22 -6.30
CA LEU A 61 2.88 1.74 -5.00
C LEU A 61 1.38 1.65 -4.78
N ILE A 62 0.59 2.06 -5.78
CA ILE A 62 -0.87 2.00 -5.72
C ILE A 62 -1.33 0.54 -5.66
N ILE A 63 -0.78 -0.33 -6.51
CA ILE A 63 -1.12 -1.77 -6.53
C ILE A 63 -0.82 -2.39 -5.16
N THR A 64 0.39 -2.22 -4.63
CA THR A 64 0.79 -2.80 -3.35
C THR A 64 -0.03 -2.25 -2.19
N GLY A 65 -0.29 -0.95 -2.17
CA GLY A 65 -1.14 -0.31 -1.15
C GLY A 65 -2.57 -0.85 -1.15
N ILE A 66 -3.20 -0.92 -2.33
CA ILE A 66 -4.55 -1.49 -2.49
C ILE A 66 -4.56 -2.96 -2.10
N PHE A 67 -3.55 -3.74 -2.52
CA PHE A 67 -3.47 -5.15 -2.20
C PHE A 67 -3.37 -5.40 -0.69
N GLY A 68 -2.62 -4.56 0.04
CA GLY A 68 -2.57 -4.60 1.50
C GLY A 68 -3.94 -4.35 2.14
N LEU A 69 -4.70 -3.38 1.64
CA LEU A 69 -6.07 -3.10 2.11
C LEU A 69 -7.05 -4.23 1.79
N LEU A 70 -6.95 -4.83 0.60
CA LEU A 70 -7.77 -5.98 0.23
C LEU A 70 -7.44 -7.21 1.07
N ALA A 71 -6.16 -7.46 1.33
CA ALA A 71 -5.72 -8.51 2.23
C ALA A 71 -6.28 -8.30 3.65
N ALA A 72 -6.21 -7.06 4.15
CA ALA A 72 -6.82 -6.70 5.43
C ALA A 72 -8.32 -7.01 5.47
N GLY A 73 -9.07 -6.56 4.45
CA GLY A 73 -10.49 -6.84 4.32
C GLY A 73 -10.80 -8.33 4.31
N ARG A 74 -10.01 -9.14 3.58
CA ARG A 74 -10.21 -10.59 3.52
C ARG A 74 -9.91 -11.27 4.85
N LEU A 75 -8.89 -10.81 5.57
CA LEU A 75 -8.54 -11.34 6.90
C LEU A 75 -9.62 -11.01 7.93
N PHE A 76 -10.22 -9.82 7.87
CA PHE A 76 -11.38 -9.49 8.71
C PHE A 76 -12.61 -10.34 8.38
N GLN A 77 -12.92 -10.54 7.10
CA GLN A 77 -14.00 -11.44 6.67
C GLN A 77 -13.83 -12.84 7.27
N VAL A 78 -12.63 -13.42 7.14
CA VAL A 78 -12.29 -14.74 7.70
C VAL A 78 -12.41 -14.75 9.22
N GLY A 79 -11.87 -13.73 9.91
CA GLY A 79 -11.94 -13.61 11.36
C GLY A 79 -13.36 -13.46 11.90
N LEU A 80 -14.26 -12.81 11.14
CA LEU A 80 -15.66 -12.62 11.49
C LEU A 80 -16.58 -13.75 11.02
N GLY A 81 -16.04 -14.74 10.29
CA GLY A 81 -16.83 -15.84 9.71
C GLY A 81 -17.76 -15.39 8.57
N LEU A 82 -17.48 -14.25 7.95
CA LEU A 82 -18.20 -13.72 6.79
C LEU A 82 -17.53 -14.29 5.53
N SER A 83 -18.25 -15.11 4.76
CA SER A 83 -17.73 -15.79 3.56
C SER A 83 -17.67 -14.88 2.34
#